data_AF-A0A0U2YNT7-F1
#
_entry.id   AF-A0A0U2YNT7-F1
#
_cell.length_a   1.000
_cell.length_b   1.000
_cell.length_c   1.000
_cell.angle_alpha   90.00
_cell.angle_beta   90.00
_cell.angle_gamma   90.00
#
_symmetry.space_group_name_H-M   'P 1'
#
loop_
_entity.id
_entity.type
_entity.pdbx_description
1 polymer ?
#
loop_
_entity_poly.entity_id
_entity_poly.type
_entity_poly.pdbx_seq_one_letter_code
_entity_poly.pdbx_strand_id
1 'polypeptide(L)'
;GEWRDIDAILAEVAGYGVRHVCVTGGEPLAQKRCITLLQRLCDAGYDVSLETSGAIDISEVDPRVSRVLDIKTPGSMEAARNRWENLPLLTAHDQVKFVICDRADFDWARDIVAEHRLAETCDVLFSPSYTQVAARELADWIVAERLPVRYQMQLHKLLWNDEPGR
;
A
#
# COMPACT_ATOMS: atom_id res chain seq x y z
N GLY A 1 1.14 13.66 16.58
CA GLY A 1 0.27 12.57 17.06
C GLY A 1 0.37 12.48 18.56
N GLU A 2 -0.66 11.94 19.21
CA GLU A 2 -0.69 11.70 20.66
C GLU A 2 -0.43 10.22 20.96
N TRP A 3 0.19 9.93 22.10
CA TRP A 3 0.38 8.56 22.55
C TRP A 3 -0.94 7.98 23.06
N ARG A 4 -1.29 6.80 22.55
CA ARG A 4 -2.51 6.10 22.93
C ARG A 4 -2.22 4.65 23.29
N ASP A 5 -3.06 4.10 24.15
CA ASP A 5 -3.04 2.68 24.41
C ASP A 5 -3.78 1.90 23.31
N ILE A 6 -3.35 0.66 23.05
CA ILE A 6 -3.96 -0.20 22.03
C ILE A 6 -5.43 -0.48 22.37
N ASP A 7 -5.76 -0.68 23.65
CA ASP A 7 -7.14 -0.94 24.06
C ASP A 7 -8.03 0.29 23.84
N ALA A 8 -7.49 1.49 24.03
CA ALA A 8 -8.18 2.73 23.72
C ALA A 8 -8.40 2.92 22.21
N ILE A 9 -7.46 2.47 21.36
CA ILE A 9 -7.62 2.48 19.90
C ILE A 9 -8.73 1.49 19.50
N LEU A 10 -8.71 0.26 20.03
CA LEU A 10 -9.73 -0.75 19.73
C LEU A 10 -11.14 -0.31 20.13
N ALA A 11 -11.28 0.34 21.30
CA ALA A 11 -12.54 0.87 21.76
C ALA A 11 -13.10 1.96 20.82
N GLU A 12 -12.24 2.84 20.31
CA GLU A 12 -12.65 3.84 19.33
C GLU A 12 -13.02 3.20 17.99
N VAL A 13 -12.21 2.26 17.51
CA VAL A 13 -12.48 1.54 16.24
C VAL A 13 -13.86 0.86 16.29
N ALA A 14 -14.20 0.23 17.42
CA ALA A 14 -15.51 -0.38 17.64
C ALA A 14 -16.67 0.62 17.57
N GLY A 15 -16.44 1.88 17.94
CA GLY A 15 -17.43 2.96 17.87
C GLY A 15 -17.83 3.36 16.45
N TYR A 16 -17.00 3.09 15.43
CA TYR A 16 -17.30 3.45 14.04
C TYR A 16 -18.30 2.49 13.36
N GLY A 17 -18.49 1.28 13.89
CA GLY A 17 -19.40 0.29 13.31
C GLY A 17 -18.99 -0.21 11.92
N VAL A 18 -17.69 -0.19 11.61
CA VAL A 18 -17.12 -0.66 10.33
C VAL A 18 -16.49 -2.04 10.49
N ARG A 19 -16.36 -2.77 9.37
CA ARG A 19 -15.70 -4.07 9.33
C ARG A 19 -14.24 -4.01 8.89
N HIS A 20 -13.92 -3.08 7.98
CA HIS A 20 -12.60 -2.95 7.39
C HIS A 20 -11.80 -1.87 8.12
N VAL A 21 -10.57 -2.20 8.51
CA VAL A 21 -9.66 -1.27 9.19
C VAL A 21 -8.34 -1.23 8.44
N CYS A 22 -8.00 -0.08 7.89
CA CYS A 22 -6.71 0.16 7.28
C CYS A 22 -5.77 0.82 8.29
N VAL A 23 -4.65 0.17 8.59
CA VAL A 23 -3.56 0.75 9.37
C VAL A 23 -2.55 1.35 8.39
N THR A 24 -2.39 2.66 8.45
CA THR A 24 -1.52 3.47 7.58
C THR A 24 -0.92 4.64 8.37
N GLY A 25 -0.25 5.58 7.70
CA GLY A 25 0.34 6.78 8.30
C GLY A 25 1.61 7.21 7.58
N GLY A 26 2.65 7.54 8.34
CA GLY A 26 4.01 7.60 7.80
C GLY A 26 4.48 6.20 7.40
N GLU A 27 5.41 5.62 8.15
CA GLU A 27 5.69 4.18 8.06
C GLU A 27 5.14 3.49 9.31
N PRO A 28 3.99 2.78 9.24
CA PRO A 28 3.38 2.17 10.41
C PRO A 28 4.31 1.19 11.14
N LEU A 29 5.08 0.39 10.38
CA LEU A 29 5.98 -0.62 10.94
C LEU A 29 7.20 -0.02 11.65
N ALA A 30 7.45 1.29 11.51
CA ALA A 30 8.48 1.98 12.30
C ALA A 30 8.09 2.04 13.80
N GLN A 31 6.80 1.89 14.11
CA GLN A 31 6.31 1.80 15.48
C GLN A 31 6.28 0.34 15.92
N LYS A 32 7.11 -0.03 16.91
CA LYS A 32 7.20 -1.41 17.42
C LYS A 32 5.84 -2.01 17.85
N ARG A 33 4.92 -1.18 18.35
CA ARG A 33 3.57 -1.60 18.79
C ARG A 33 2.60 -1.86 17.63
N CYS A 34 2.97 -1.53 16.38
CA CYS A 34 2.11 -1.73 15.21
C CYS A 34 1.77 -3.20 14.99
N ILE A 35 2.75 -4.11 15.15
CA ILE A 35 2.51 -5.56 15.02
C ILE A 35 1.44 -6.03 16.01
N THR A 36 1.55 -5.61 17.27
CA THR A 36 0.54 -5.94 18.29
C THR A 36 -0.82 -5.33 17.97
N LEU A 37 -0.88 -4.09 17.46
CA LEU A 37 -2.15 -3.47 17.07
C LEU A 37 -2.83 -4.25 15.94
N LEU A 38 -2.07 -4.64 14.91
CA LEU A 38 -2.58 -5.42 13.78
C LEU A 38 -3.17 -6.76 14.25
N GLN A 39 -2.43 -7.51 15.07
CA GLN A 39 -2.89 -8.77 15.65
C GLN A 39 -4.18 -8.59 16.46
N ARG A 40 -4.24 -7.57 17.33
CA ARG A 40 -5.39 -7.31 18.19
C ARG A 40 -6.64 -6.88 17.40
N LEU A 41 -6.47 -6.17 16.29
CA LEU A 41 -7.57 -5.85 15.38
C LEU A 41 -8.11 -7.12 14.70
N CYS A 42 -7.23 -8.00 14.21
CA CYS A 42 -7.64 -9.28 13.65
C CYS A 42 -8.35 -10.17 14.69
N ASP A 43 -7.85 -10.21 15.94
CA ASP A 43 -8.47 -10.96 17.05
C ASP A 43 -9.86 -10.42 17.43
N ALA A 44 -10.08 -9.13 17.26
CA ALA A 44 -11.39 -8.50 17.43
C ALA A 44 -12.35 -8.75 16.25
N GLY A 45 -11.91 -9.47 15.21
CA GLY A 45 -12.74 -9.88 14.07
C GLY A 45 -12.81 -8.88 12.91
N TYR A 46 -11.93 -7.87 12.88
CA TYR A 46 -11.85 -6.94 11.75
C TYR A 46 -11.14 -7.56 10.55
N ASP A 47 -11.53 -7.11 9.35
CA ASP A 47 -10.77 -7.34 8.12
C ASP A 47 -9.70 -6.22 8.05
N VAL A 48 -8.44 -6.56 8.32
CA VAL A 48 -7.37 -5.57 8.49
C VAL A 48 -6.50 -5.48 7.24
N SER A 49 -6.21 -4.25 6.81
CA SER A 49 -5.17 -3.98 5.81
C SER A 49 -4.05 -3.12 6.39
N LEU A 50 -2.83 -3.31 5.91
CA LEU A 50 -1.65 -2.50 6.24
C LEU A 50 -1.13 -1.84 4.98
N GLU A 51 -1.08 -0.51 4.94
CA GLU A 51 -0.30 0.20 3.91
C GLU A 51 1.10 0.52 4.45
N THR A 52 2.15 0.05 3.77
CA THR A 52 3.55 0.23 4.18
C THR A 52 4.43 0.60 2.99
N SER A 53 5.50 1.37 3.23
CA SER A 53 6.44 1.82 2.19
C SER A 53 7.36 0.73 1.66
N GLY A 54 7.32 -0.46 2.24
CA GLY A 54 8.22 -1.56 1.90
C GLY A 54 9.68 -1.36 2.29
N ALA A 55 9.98 -0.33 3.10
CA ALA A 55 11.31 -0.10 3.65
C ALA A 55 11.61 -0.93 4.92
N ILE A 56 10.58 -1.48 5.56
CA ILE A 56 10.68 -2.28 6.79
C ILE A 56 10.26 -3.72 6.51
N ASP A 57 10.84 -4.65 7.26
CA ASP A 57 10.53 -6.07 7.24
C ASP A 57 9.05 -6.34 7.53
N ILE A 58 8.40 -7.14 6.68
CA ILE A 58 6.99 -7.52 6.83
C ILE A 58 6.78 -8.95 7.38
N SER A 59 7.85 -9.66 7.73
CA SER A 59 7.78 -11.06 8.19
C SER A 59 7.00 -11.27 9.49
N GLU A 60 7.00 -10.27 10.38
CA GLU A 60 6.29 -10.31 11.67
C GLU A 60 4.83 -9.85 11.56
N VAL A 61 4.37 -9.43 10.37
CA VAL A 61 2.98 -9.04 10.16
C VAL A 61 2.10 -10.28 10.19
N ASP A 62 1.02 -10.23 10.99
CA ASP A 62 0.04 -11.31 11.07
C ASP A 62 -0.49 -11.68 9.68
N PRO A 63 -0.48 -12.96 9.27
CA PRO A 63 -0.87 -13.38 7.93
C PRO A 63 -2.36 -13.15 7.61
N ARG A 64 -3.21 -12.83 8.60
CA ARG A 64 -4.60 -12.40 8.39
C ARG A 64 -4.70 -10.97 7.82
N VAL A 65 -3.65 -10.17 7.96
CA VAL A 65 -3.61 -8.78 7.47
C VAL A 65 -3.32 -8.79 5.97
N SER A 66 -4.10 -8.06 5.19
CA SER A 66 -3.76 -7.77 3.79
C SER A 66 -2.69 -6.68 3.73
N ARG A 67 -1.52 -6.98 3.18
CA ARG A 67 -0.43 -6.01 3.08
C ARG A 67 -0.48 -5.33 1.71
N VAL A 68 -0.46 -4.01 1.72
CA VAL A 68 -0.29 -3.17 0.52
C VAL A 68 1.10 -2.58 0.58
N LEU A 69 2.02 -3.18 -0.17
CA LEU A 69 3.43 -2.81 -0.23
C LEU A 69 3.64 -1.75 -1.32
N ASP A 70 3.98 -0.53 -0.93
CA ASP A 70 4.23 0.58 -1.87
C ASP A 70 5.70 0.60 -2.31
N ILE A 71 5.99 0.03 -3.49
CA ILE A 71 7.34 0.02 -4.06
C ILE A 71 7.62 1.41 -4.62
N LYS A 72 8.64 2.06 -4.05
CA LYS A 72 9.06 3.41 -4.40
C LYS A 72 9.75 3.43 -5.75
N THR A 73 9.19 4.18 -6.68
CA THR A 73 9.76 4.39 -8.00
C THR A 73 10.95 5.37 -7.95
N PRO A 74 11.84 5.39 -8.96
CA PRO A 74 12.94 6.35 -9.02
C PRO A 74 12.49 7.81 -8.89
N GLY A 75 11.39 8.20 -9.55
CA GLY A 75 10.82 9.54 -9.50
C GLY A 75 10.30 9.95 -8.12
N SER A 76 10.08 9.00 -7.20
CA SER A 76 9.76 9.28 -5.80
C SER A 76 10.99 9.71 -4.97
N MET A 77 12.20 9.59 -5.52
CA MET A 77 13.49 9.82 -4.85
C MET A 77 13.76 8.90 -3.64
N GLU A 78 12.96 7.87 -3.44
CA GLU A 78 13.04 6.95 -2.29
C GLU A 78 13.22 5.48 -2.71
N ALA A 79 13.47 5.21 -4.00
CA ALA A 79 13.67 3.85 -4.52
C ALA A 79 14.78 3.07 -3.80
N ALA A 80 15.81 3.75 -3.30
CA ALA A 80 16.89 3.14 -2.54
C ALA A 80 16.45 2.59 -1.17
N ARG A 81 15.24 2.94 -0.69
CA ARG A 81 14.67 2.39 0.55
C ARG A 81 13.91 1.10 0.34
N ASN A 82 13.61 0.70 -0.89
CA ASN A 82 12.89 -0.53 -1.16
C ASN A 82 13.65 -1.73 -0.60
N ARG A 83 13.00 -2.52 0.24
CA ARG A 83 13.52 -3.78 0.76
C ARG A 83 12.98 -4.95 -0.05
N TRP A 84 13.74 -5.38 -1.04
CA TRP A 84 13.33 -6.44 -1.98
C TRP A 84 13.12 -7.80 -1.32
N GLU A 85 13.74 -8.04 -0.15
CA GLU A 85 13.55 -9.23 0.67
C GLU A 85 12.10 -9.39 1.18
N ASN A 86 11.28 -8.33 1.08
CA ASN A 86 9.85 -8.42 1.39
C ASN A 86 9.05 -9.16 0.31
N LEU A 87 9.50 -9.16 -0.95
CA LEU A 87 8.70 -9.72 -2.06
C LEU A 87 8.39 -11.22 -1.91
N PRO A 88 9.33 -12.08 -1.48
CA PRO A 88 9.03 -13.50 -1.25
C PRO A 88 8.06 -13.77 -0.09
N LEU A 89 7.75 -12.77 0.74
CA LEU A 89 6.83 -12.89 1.88
C LEU A 89 5.37 -12.58 1.49
N LEU A 90 5.16 -12.07 0.28
CA LEU A 90 3.85 -11.73 -0.27
C LEU A 90 3.07 -12.99 -0.66
N THR A 91 1.75 -12.87 -0.59
CA THR A 91 0.77 -13.90 -0.91
C THR A 91 -0.31 -13.32 -1.83
N ALA A 92 -1.21 -14.17 -2.32
CA ALA A 92 -2.37 -13.73 -3.11
C ALA A 92 -3.36 -12.83 -2.32
N HIS A 93 -3.22 -12.72 -1.00
CA HIS A 93 -4.01 -11.82 -0.15
C HIS A 93 -3.44 -10.39 -0.10
N ASP A 94 -2.22 -10.20 -0.61
CA ASP A 94 -1.49 -8.93 -0.56
C ASP A 94 -1.60 -8.18 -1.88
N GLN A 95 -1.05 -6.98 -1.89
CA GLN A 95 -1.01 -6.10 -3.06
C GLN A 95 0.34 -5.39 -3.12
N VAL A 96 0.86 -5.22 -4.32
CA VAL A 96 1.98 -4.32 -4.58
C VAL A 96 1.46 -3.08 -5.27
N LYS A 97 1.81 -1.90 -4.77
CA LYS A 97 1.41 -0.62 -5.33
C LYS A 97 2.65 0.12 -5.85
N PHE A 98 2.51 0.73 -7.02
CA PHE A 98 3.46 1.68 -7.58
C PHE A 98 2.74 3.02 -7.78
N VAL A 99 3.28 4.09 -7.21
CA VAL A 99 2.88 5.46 -7.56
C VAL A 99 3.78 5.96 -8.68
N ILE A 100 3.21 6.15 -9.86
CA ILE A 100 3.92 6.52 -11.08
C ILE A 100 4.03 8.04 -11.18
N CYS A 101 5.25 8.58 -11.12
CA CYS A 101 5.50 10.01 -11.17
C CYS A 101 5.72 10.55 -12.59
N ASP A 102 6.14 9.70 -13.53
CA ASP A 102 6.35 10.04 -14.93
C ASP A 102 6.41 8.77 -15.80
N ARG A 103 6.75 8.93 -17.08
CA ARG A 103 6.88 7.80 -18.01
C ARG A 103 8.06 6.88 -17.68
N ALA A 104 9.17 7.41 -17.17
CA ALA A 104 10.33 6.60 -16.83
C ALA A 104 10.02 5.68 -15.63
N ASP A 105 9.26 6.18 -14.66
CA ASP A 105 8.73 5.38 -13.55
C ASP A 105 7.79 4.28 -14.04
N PHE A 106 6.94 4.55 -15.02
CA PHE A 106 6.07 3.53 -15.61
C PHE A 106 6.87 2.41 -16.27
N ASP A 107 7.83 2.76 -17.12
CA ASP A 107 8.67 1.79 -17.83
C ASP A 107 9.51 0.97 -16.82
N TRP A 108 10.05 1.62 -15.79
CA TRP A 108 10.76 0.97 -14.69
C TRP A 108 9.86 0.02 -13.90
N ALA A 109 8.66 0.47 -13.51
CA ALA A 109 7.73 -0.35 -12.74
C ALA A 109 7.25 -1.57 -13.54
N ARG A 110 7.00 -1.43 -14.86
CA ARG A 110 6.74 -2.57 -15.75
C ARG A 110 7.86 -3.61 -15.66
N ASP A 111 9.11 -3.17 -15.74
CA ASP A 111 10.26 -4.06 -15.76
C ASP A 111 10.41 -4.78 -14.41
N ILE A 112 10.20 -4.09 -13.28
CA ILE A 112 10.16 -4.69 -11.93
C ILE A 112 9.04 -5.73 -11.78
N VAL A 113 7.84 -5.44 -12.30
CA VAL A 113 6.71 -6.38 -12.28
C VAL A 113 7.06 -7.67 -13.02
N ALA A 114 7.71 -7.56 -14.18
CA ALA A 114 8.15 -8.72 -14.95
C ALA A 114 9.31 -9.47 -14.28
N GLU A 115 10.34 -8.77 -13.81
CA GLU A 115 11.53 -9.33 -13.15
C GLU A 115 11.14 -10.19 -11.94
N HIS A 116 10.25 -9.68 -11.09
CA HIS A 116 9.83 -10.37 -9.87
C HIS A 116 8.54 -11.18 -10.03
N ARG A 117 7.98 -11.27 -11.25
CA ARG A 117 6.73 -11.98 -11.57
C ARG A 117 5.57 -11.61 -10.63
N LEU A 118 5.48 -10.32 -10.26
CA LEU A 118 4.60 -9.87 -9.17
C LEU A 118 3.12 -10.20 -9.42
N ALA A 119 2.69 -10.09 -10.68
CA ALA A 119 1.31 -10.37 -11.09
C ALA A 119 0.92 -11.86 -10.99
N GLU A 120 1.89 -12.76 -10.82
CA GLU A 120 1.64 -14.18 -10.53
C GLU A 120 1.49 -14.45 -9.02
N THR A 121 2.00 -13.55 -8.18
CA THR A 121 1.99 -13.68 -6.72
C THR A 121 0.78 -13.00 -6.11
N CYS A 122 0.48 -11.77 -6.53
CA CYS A 122 -0.52 -10.91 -5.91
C CYS A 122 -1.04 -9.85 -6.89
N ASP A 123 -2.02 -9.06 -6.45
CA ASP A 123 -2.50 -7.94 -7.25
C ASP A 123 -1.46 -6.82 -7.32
N VAL A 124 -1.19 -6.35 -8.54
CA VAL A 124 -0.29 -5.21 -8.77
C VAL A 124 -1.12 -3.98 -9.15
N LEU A 125 -0.92 -2.88 -8.43
CA LEU A 125 -1.64 -1.62 -8.60
C LEU A 125 -0.72 -0.55 -9.15
N PHE A 126 -1.12 0.07 -10.26
CA PHE A 126 -0.47 1.27 -10.79
C PHE A 126 -1.37 2.47 -10.51
N SER A 127 -0.85 3.42 -9.74
CA SER A 127 -1.52 4.67 -9.38
C SER A 127 -0.79 5.87 -9.98
N PRO A 128 -1.50 6.86 -10.57
CA PRO A 128 -0.83 8.07 -11.02
C PRO A 128 -0.50 8.96 -9.81
N SER A 129 0.70 9.54 -9.80
CA SER A 129 0.99 10.64 -8.88
C SER A 129 0.05 11.81 -9.17
N TYR A 130 -0.73 12.23 -8.17
CA TYR A 130 -1.86 13.16 -8.30
C TYR A 130 -1.53 14.46 -9.03
N THR A 131 -0.32 15.00 -8.84
CA THR A 131 0.09 16.29 -9.41
C THR A 131 0.98 16.15 -10.64
N GLN A 132 1.44 14.95 -10.99
CA GLN A 132 2.51 14.75 -11.98
C GLN A 132 2.05 13.99 -13.22
N VAL A 133 1.17 13.00 -13.08
CA VAL A 133 0.68 12.18 -14.20
C VAL A 133 -0.83 12.28 -14.29
N ALA A 134 -1.34 12.64 -15.46
CA ALA A 134 -2.77 12.67 -15.68
C ALA A 134 -3.35 11.24 -15.59
N ALA A 135 -4.49 11.09 -14.91
CA ALA A 135 -5.16 9.80 -14.75
C ALA A 135 -5.33 9.03 -16.07
N ARG A 136 -5.76 9.74 -17.12
CA ARG A 136 -5.93 9.20 -18.48
C ARG A 136 -4.62 8.71 -19.10
N GLU A 137 -3.54 9.45 -18.89
CA GLU A 137 -2.25 9.14 -19.49
C GLU A 137 -1.70 7.81 -18.98
N LEU A 138 -1.76 7.58 -17.67
CA LEU A 138 -1.37 6.28 -17.10
C LEU A 138 -2.28 5.14 -17.60
N ALA A 139 -3.59 5.38 -17.72
CA ALA A 139 -4.50 4.37 -18.26
C ALA A 139 -4.16 4.01 -19.72
N ASP A 140 -3.87 5.02 -20.56
CA ASP A 140 -3.48 4.83 -21.95
C ASP A 140 -2.16 4.03 -22.05
N TRP A 141 -1.18 4.27 -21.17
CA TRP A 141 0.07 3.49 -21.12
C TRP A 141 -0.17 2.02 -20.74
N ILE A 142 -0.96 1.75 -19.69
CA ILE A 142 -1.28 0.38 -19.26
C ILE A 142 -1.95 -0.41 -20.38
N VAL A 143 -2.92 0.21 -21.07
CA VAL A 143 -3.65 -0.42 -22.18
C VAL A 143 -2.73 -0.68 -23.37
N ALA A 144 -1.88 0.30 -23.73
CA ALA A 144 -0.96 0.17 -24.86
C ALA A 144 0.02 -1.00 -24.67
N GLU A 145 0.57 -1.15 -23.46
CA GLU A 145 1.53 -2.21 -23.12
C GLU A 145 0.85 -3.53 -22.72
N ARG A 146 -0.49 -3.55 -22.58
CA ARG A 146 -1.28 -4.71 -22.14
C ARG A 146 -0.78 -5.29 -20.81
N LEU A 147 -0.42 -4.41 -19.89
CA LEU A 147 0.23 -4.79 -18.64
C LEU A 147 -0.76 -5.54 -17.73
N PRO A 148 -0.38 -6.67 -17.10
CA PRO A 148 -1.25 -7.42 -16.20
C PRO A 148 -1.34 -6.77 -14.81
N VAL A 149 -1.75 -5.50 -14.76
CA VAL A 149 -1.89 -4.72 -13.53
C VAL A 149 -3.29 -4.12 -13.44
N ARG A 150 -3.67 -3.71 -12.23
CA ARG A 150 -4.87 -2.94 -11.98
C ARG A 150 -4.54 -1.46 -11.93
N TYR A 151 -5.35 -0.68 -12.62
CA TYR A 151 -5.32 0.77 -12.50
C TYR A 151 -6.02 1.22 -11.22
N GLN A 152 -5.35 2.04 -10.40
CA GLN A 152 -5.90 2.56 -9.15
C GLN A 152 -5.84 4.09 -9.16
N MET A 153 -6.98 4.76 -8.96
CA MET A 153 -6.99 6.20 -8.66
C MET A 153 -6.96 6.44 -7.17
N GLN A 154 -6.29 7.52 -6.75
CA GLN A 154 -6.41 8.07 -5.40
C GLN A 154 -7.77 8.78 -5.24
N LEU A 155 -8.86 8.01 -5.17
CA LEU A 155 -10.23 8.53 -5.14
C LEU A 155 -10.45 9.55 -4.02
N HIS A 156 -9.81 9.38 -2.86
CA HIS A 156 -9.91 10.34 -1.76
C HIS A 156 -9.44 11.75 -2.18
N LYS A 157 -8.43 11.87 -3.04
CA LYS A 157 -7.99 13.18 -3.55
C LYS A 157 -8.98 13.79 -4.52
N LEU A 158 -9.68 12.96 -5.29
CA LEU A 158 -10.74 13.46 -6.16
C LEU A 158 -11.96 13.94 -5.37
N LEU A 159 -12.30 13.24 -4.28
CA LEU A 159 -13.52 13.50 -3.50
C LEU A 159 -13.32 14.54 -2.40
N TRP A 160 -12.18 14.52 -1.73
CA TRP A 160 -11.87 15.32 -0.54
C TRP A 160 -10.52 16.05 -0.64
N ASN A 161 -9.84 16.00 -1.79
CA ASN A 161 -8.50 16.58 -1.96
C ASN A 161 -7.52 16.00 -0.91
N ASP A 162 -6.64 16.82 -0.33
CA ASP A 162 -5.72 16.40 0.73
C ASP A 162 -6.29 16.66 2.15
N GLU A 163 -7.62 16.61 2.34
CA GLU A 163 -8.25 16.82 3.66
C GLU A 163 -7.93 15.64 4.62
N PRO A 164 -7.27 15.89 5.77
CA PRO A 164 -6.98 14.82 6.73
C PRO A 164 -8.24 14.30 7.44
N GLY A 165 -8.38 12.97 7.54
CA GLY A 165 -9.45 12.32 8.30
C GLY A 165 -10.77 12.12 7.54
N ARG A 166 -10.73 12.09 6.21
CA ARG A 166 -11.87 11.87 5.32
C ARG A 166 -11.72 10.62 4.46
#